data_AF-A0A355KTV9-F1
#
_entry.id   AF-A0A355KTV9-F1
#
_cell.length_a   1.000
_cell.length_b   1.000
_cell.length_c   1.000
_cell.angle_alpha   90.00
_cell.angle_beta   90.00
_cell.angle_gamma   90.00
#
_symmetry.space_group_name_H-M   'P 1'
#
loop_
_entity.id
_entity.type
_entity.pdbx_description
1 polymer ?
#
loop_
_entity_poly.entity_id
_entity_poly.type
_entity_poly.pdbx_seq_one_letter_code
_entity_poly.pdbx_strand_id
1 'polypeptide(L)'
;MKKISSLCAVMLAIVIMISCLMIPASAVNSKVVRKPDSTTFYQGVDWMYSKSGEILLMKGGLNLSGTSISYNNKTVDYKKSNFGPNMYAKSNSGTWQAGKNTIRIYCDSFDGVYALCEVYFASVTKISIVRTPKTKLVVGVEWNYGIGKDVEMTKYDLTGTIISATYDNAATQTVEAPNACLNWSIPEDTNEVLPTDDTLYITFCGKKAPFNVTFVTETSFSKGDVSLDKKINAYDALSLLQYATGSITLSPTQIGLGDIDGNKKINSADALYILQYVVGIKNSL
;
A
#
# COMPACT_ATOMS: atom_id res chain seq x y z
N MET A 1 62.04 -15.78 -47.71
CA MET A 1 61.75 -16.55 -46.48
C MET A 1 61.06 -15.64 -45.45
N LYS A 2 59.72 -15.49 -45.49
CA LYS A 2 58.95 -14.68 -44.51
C LYS A 2 57.42 -14.90 -44.61
N LYS A 3 56.95 -16.11 -44.89
CA LYS A 3 55.50 -16.41 -45.03
C LYS A 3 55.00 -17.66 -44.29
N ILE A 4 55.83 -18.30 -43.46
CA ILE A 4 55.44 -19.52 -42.72
C ILE A 4 55.14 -19.21 -41.23
N SER A 5 55.62 -18.08 -40.67
CA SER A 5 55.40 -17.77 -39.25
C SER A 5 54.00 -17.23 -38.92
N SER A 6 53.30 -16.62 -39.89
CA SER A 6 51.97 -16.04 -39.65
C SER A 6 50.86 -17.10 -39.63
N LEU A 7 50.98 -18.17 -40.42
CA LEU A 7 49.96 -19.23 -40.46
C LEU A 7 49.99 -20.10 -39.19
N CYS A 8 51.19 -20.40 -38.66
CA CYS A 8 51.33 -21.13 -37.40
C CYS A 8 50.88 -20.31 -36.17
N ALA A 9 51.09 -18.98 -36.18
CA ALA A 9 50.63 -18.11 -35.11
C ALA A 9 49.09 -17.98 -35.08
N VAL A 10 48.44 -17.94 -36.25
CA VAL A 10 46.98 -17.88 -36.36
C VAL A 10 46.34 -19.23 -36.00
N MET A 11 46.93 -20.35 -36.41
CA MET A 11 46.43 -21.67 -36.01
C MET A 11 46.62 -21.95 -34.51
N LEU A 12 47.72 -21.50 -33.90
CA LEU A 12 47.93 -21.63 -32.45
C LEU A 12 46.98 -20.70 -31.65
N ALA A 13 46.68 -19.50 -32.15
CA ALA A 13 45.70 -18.60 -31.54
C ALA A 13 44.25 -19.11 -31.65
N ILE A 14 43.89 -19.78 -32.75
CA ILE A 14 42.58 -20.42 -32.92
C ILE A 14 42.45 -21.66 -32.02
N VAL A 15 43.51 -22.46 -31.86
CA VAL A 15 43.52 -23.61 -30.92
C VAL A 15 43.47 -23.14 -29.47
N ILE A 16 44.12 -22.02 -29.11
CA ILE A 16 44.06 -21.44 -27.75
C ILE A 16 42.69 -20.79 -27.48
N MET A 17 42.08 -20.12 -28.46
CA MET A 17 40.71 -19.58 -28.32
C MET A 17 39.64 -20.68 -28.25
N ILE A 18 39.85 -21.82 -28.93
CA ILE A 18 38.96 -22.99 -28.83
C ILE A 18 39.21 -23.78 -27.52
N SER A 19 40.43 -23.76 -26.96
CA SER A 19 40.72 -24.37 -25.64
C SER A 19 40.28 -23.52 -24.44
N CYS A 20 39.98 -22.23 -24.64
CA CYS A 20 39.35 -21.38 -23.62
C CYS A 20 37.82 -21.35 -23.74
N LEU A 21 37.24 -22.01 -24.75
CA LEU A 21 35.87 -22.52 -24.72
C LEU A 21 35.83 -23.84 -23.93
N MET A 22 36.43 -23.84 -22.75
CA MET A 22 35.92 -24.67 -21.66
C MET A 22 34.57 -24.06 -21.29
N ILE A 23 33.55 -24.37 -22.10
CA ILE A 23 32.20 -24.48 -21.56
C ILE A 23 32.39 -25.44 -20.39
N PRO A 24 32.13 -25.05 -19.13
CA PRO A 24 32.15 -26.01 -18.05
C PRO A 24 31.20 -27.13 -18.47
N ALA A 25 31.78 -28.30 -18.79
CA ALA A 25 31.06 -29.52 -19.08
C ALA A 25 30.50 -30.04 -17.75
N SER A 26 29.45 -29.37 -17.30
CA SER A 26 28.53 -29.80 -16.26
C SER A 26 27.23 -28.99 -16.37
N ALA A 27 26.64 -28.97 -17.57
CA ALA A 27 25.21 -28.67 -17.71
C ALA A 27 24.41 -29.87 -17.17
N VAL A 28 24.53 -30.13 -15.87
CA VAL A 28 23.65 -31.03 -15.15
C VAL A 28 22.37 -30.25 -14.91
N ASN A 29 21.60 -30.03 -15.99
CA ASN A 29 20.48 -29.12 -15.97
C ASN A 29 19.34 -29.75 -15.19
N SER A 30 19.23 -29.41 -13.91
CA SER A 30 17.96 -29.62 -13.24
C SER A 30 16.89 -28.85 -14.00
N LYS A 31 15.74 -29.48 -14.23
CA LYS A 31 14.66 -28.93 -15.05
C LYS A 31 13.42 -28.74 -14.21
N VAL A 32 12.71 -27.63 -14.47
CA VAL A 32 11.33 -27.48 -14.00
C VAL A 32 10.46 -28.45 -14.78
N VAL A 33 9.92 -29.47 -14.10
CA VAL A 33 9.01 -30.46 -14.68
C VAL A 33 7.56 -29.99 -14.57
N ARG A 34 7.23 -29.34 -13.45
CA ARG A 34 5.95 -28.68 -13.23
C ARG A 34 6.23 -27.26 -12.77
N LYS A 35 5.67 -26.26 -13.45
CA LYS A 35 5.84 -24.84 -13.12
C LYS A 35 5.15 -24.51 -11.79
N PRO A 36 5.55 -23.41 -11.12
CA PRO A 36 4.77 -22.88 -10.01
C PRO A 36 3.32 -22.61 -10.42
N ASP A 37 2.39 -22.73 -9.48
CA ASP A 37 0.96 -22.45 -9.68
C ASP A 37 0.71 -21.00 -10.14
N SER A 38 1.60 -20.08 -9.76
CA SER A 38 1.67 -18.74 -10.33
C SER A 38 3.06 -18.39 -10.82
N THR A 39 3.14 -17.95 -12.07
CA THR A 39 4.35 -17.36 -12.66
C THR A 39 4.21 -15.84 -12.83
N THR A 40 3.14 -15.24 -12.33
CA THR A 40 2.84 -13.82 -12.46
C THR A 40 2.62 -13.21 -11.08
N PHE A 41 3.28 -12.08 -10.82
CA PHE A 41 3.27 -11.40 -9.53
C PHE A 41 2.88 -9.94 -9.72
N TYR A 42 1.98 -9.43 -8.89
CA TYR A 42 1.30 -8.17 -9.09
C TYR A 42 1.84 -7.08 -8.16
N GLN A 43 2.21 -5.93 -8.72
CA GLN A 43 2.69 -4.79 -7.95
C GLN A 43 1.65 -4.31 -6.92
N GLY A 44 2.11 -3.98 -5.72
CA GLY A 44 1.30 -3.56 -4.56
C GLY A 44 0.52 -4.68 -3.86
N VAL A 45 0.56 -5.89 -4.42
CA VAL A 45 -0.04 -7.11 -3.84
C VAL A 45 1.07 -8.09 -3.46
N ASP A 46 1.87 -8.46 -4.45
CA ASP A 46 2.98 -9.39 -4.30
C ASP A 46 4.30 -8.65 -4.09
N TRP A 47 4.61 -7.66 -4.93
CA TRP A 47 5.90 -6.94 -4.91
C TRP A 47 5.71 -5.43 -4.90
N MET A 48 6.73 -4.66 -4.50
CA MET A 48 6.69 -3.20 -4.54
C MET A 48 8.07 -2.57 -4.66
N TYR A 49 8.15 -1.28 -4.96
CA TYR A 49 9.40 -0.54 -4.90
C TYR A 49 9.72 -0.08 -3.47
N SER A 50 10.99 -0.13 -3.10
CA SER A 50 11.55 0.59 -1.96
C SER A 50 11.52 2.10 -2.21
N LYS A 51 11.79 2.88 -1.16
CA LYS A 51 12.01 4.32 -1.29
C LYS A 51 13.20 4.66 -2.22
N SER A 52 14.19 3.77 -2.33
CA SER A 52 15.34 3.91 -3.23
C SER A 52 15.06 3.45 -4.67
N GLY A 53 13.85 2.98 -4.98
CA GLY A 53 13.47 2.52 -6.31
C GLY A 53 13.86 1.07 -6.64
N GLU A 54 14.28 0.29 -5.64
CA GLU A 54 14.58 -1.14 -5.81
C GLU A 54 13.32 -1.97 -5.63
N ILE A 55 13.14 -3.04 -6.41
CA ILE A 55 12.02 -3.95 -6.17
C ILE A 55 12.28 -4.75 -4.89
N LEU A 56 11.46 -4.49 -3.87
CA LEU A 56 11.32 -5.31 -2.69
C LEU A 56 10.31 -6.41 -2.98
N LEU A 57 10.73 -7.65 -2.72
CA LEU A 57 9.87 -8.81 -2.87
C LEU A 57 8.92 -8.99 -1.69
N MET A 58 7.82 -9.68 -1.99
CA MET A 58 6.81 -10.26 -1.11
C MET A 58 7.34 -10.57 0.30
N LYS A 59 6.53 -10.27 1.33
CA LYS A 59 6.74 -10.67 2.73
C LYS A 59 6.72 -12.20 2.85
N GLY A 60 7.80 -12.88 2.44
CA GLY A 60 7.92 -14.36 2.45
C GLY A 60 8.59 -15.01 1.22
N GLY A 61 9.03 -14.24 0.22
CA GLY A 61 9.66 -14.78 -1.01
C GLY A 61 8.64 -15.25 -2.06
N LEU A 62 9.13 -15.68 -3.23
CA LEU A 62 8.27 -16.15 -4.33
C LEU A 62 7.54 -17.44 -3.94
N ASN A 63 6.23 -17.47 -4.16
CA ASN A 63 5.44 -18.68 -3.97
C ASN A 63 5.79 -19.70 -5.07
N LEU A 64 6.38 -20.83 -4.67
CA LEU A 64 6.76 -21.93 -5.55
C LEU A 64 5.83 -23.15 -5.40
N SER A 65 4.66 -22.99 -4.77
CA SER A 65 3.64 -24.04 -4.70
C SER A 65 3.33 -24.58 -6.10
N GLY A 66 3.08 -25.89 -6.17
CA GLY A 66 2.89 -26.57 -7.45
C GLY A 66 4.18 -26.87 -8.22
N THR A 67 5.35 -26.37 -7.83
CA THR A 67 6.59 -26.65 -8.59
C THR A 67 7.07 -28.09 -8.42
N SER A 68 7.66 -28.68 -9.48
CA SER A 68 8.48 -29.89 -9.40
C SER A 68 9.78 -29.70 -10.18
N ILE A 69 10.91 -30.10 -9.60
CA ILE A 69 12.22 -30.06 -10.25
C ILE A 69 12.75 -31.48 -10.39
N SER A 70 13.32 -31.78 -11.56
CA SER A 70 13.99 -33.06 -11.82
C SER A 70 15.48 -32.86 -12.03
N TYR A 71 16.28 -33.71 -11.40
CA TYR A 71 17.74 -33.76 -11.53
C TYR A 71 18.20 -35.21 -11.37
N ASN A 72 19.07 -35.71 -12.26
CA ASN A 72 19.58 -37.10 -12.24
C ASN A 72 18.49 -38.16 -12.04
N ASN A 73 17.42 -38.10 -12.84
CA ASN A 73 16.24 -38.99 -12.77
C ASN A 73 15.46 -38.97 -11.45
N LYS A 74 15.79 -38.08 -10.52
CA LYS A 74 15.02 -37.83 -9.29
C LYS A 74 14.16 -36.59 -9.49
N THR A 75 12.86 -36.72 -9.27
CA THR A 75 11.91 -35.59 -9.24
C THR A 75 11.56 -35.27 -7.80
N VAL A 76 11.58 -33.99 -7.46
CA VAL A 76 11.19 -33.48 -6.14
C VAL A 76 10.09 -32.44 -6.34
N ASP A 77 9.00 -32.57 -5.60
CA ASP A 77 7.94 -31.58 -5.51
C ASP A 77 8.24 -30.51 -4.46
N TYR A 78 7.75 -29.30 -4.71
CA TYR A 78 7.72 -28.24 -3.71
C TYR A 78 6.92 -28.69 -2.49
N LYS A 79 7.52 -28.48 -1.31
CA LYS A 79 6.93 -28.79 -0.01
C LYS A 79 7.30 -27.67 0.95
N LYS A 80 6.30 -27.17 1.67
CA LYS A 80 6.49 -26.24 2.79
C LYS A 80 6.35 -26.99 4.09
N SER A 81 7.35 -26.90 4.96
CA SER A 81 7.37 -27.50 6.29
C SER A 81 7.52 -26.44 7.39
N ASN A 82 7.46 -26.84 8.65
CA ASN A 82 7.75 -25.95 9.79
C ASN A 82 9.19 -25.41 9.78
N PHE A 83 10.11 -26.08 9.07
CA PHE A 83 11.51 -25.65 8.90
C PHE A 83 11.74 -24.79 7.66
N GLY A 84 10.66 -24.43 6.94
CA GLY A 84 10.72 -23.69 5.69
C GLY A 84 10.42 -24.55 4.46
N PRO A 85 10.44 -23.94 3.27
CA PRO A 85 10.25 -24.64 2.01
C PRO A 85 11.52 -25.38 1.57
N ASN A 86 11.35 -26.54 0.95
CA ASN A 86 12.47 -27.34 0.38
C ASN A 86 13.02 -26.79 -0.95
N MET A 87 12.43 -25.69 -1.43
CA MET A 87 12.87 -24.97 -2.62
C MET A 87 12.76 -23.47 -2.38
N TYR A 88 13.69 -22.72 -2.98
CA TYR A 88 13.68 -21.27 -2.96
C TYR A 88 14.14 -20.72 -4.31
N ALA A 89 13.74 -19.48 -4.59
CA ALA A 89 14.07 -18.80 -5.84
C ALA A 89 14.98 -17.60 -5.62
N LYS A 90 15.89 -17.38 -6.57
CA LYS A 90 16.72 -16.16 -6.67
C LYS A 90 16.63 -15.60 -8.08
N SER A 91 16.84 -14.30 -8.24
CA SER A 91 17.00 -13.71 -9.58
C SER A 91 18.21 -14.32 -10.28
N ASN A 92 18.06 -14.66 -11.57
CA ASN A 92 19.17 -15.10 -12.39
C ASN A 92 20.16 -13.97 -12.71
N SER A 93 19.67 -12.73 -12.88
CA SER A 93 20.50 -11.55 -13.15
C SER A 93 21.10 -10.93 -11.88
N GLY A 94 20.65 -11.35 -10.70
CA GLY A 94 21.03 -10.75 -9.42
C GLY A 94 20.19 -9.52 -9.04
N THR A 95 19.42 -8.97 -9.98
CA THR A 95 18.48 -7.85 -9.76
C THR A 95 17.06 -8.23 -10.17
N TRP A 96 16.07 -7.53 -9.64
CA TRP A 96 14.67 -7.71 -10.02
C TRP A 96 14.20 -6.51 -10.85
N GLN A 97 13.40 -6.77 -11.87
CA GLN A 97 12.80 -5.73 -12.71
C GLN A 97 11.31 -5.96 -12.92
N ALA A 98 10.59 -4.89 -13.27
CA ALA A 98 9.22 -5.03 -13.78
C ALA A 98 9.23 -5.83 -15.09
N GLY A 99 8.15 -6.56 -15.35
CA GLY A 99 8.01 -7.40 -16.52
C GLY A 99 8.72 -8.75 -16.42
N LYS A 100 9.32 -9.21 -17.52
CA LYS A 100 9.89 -10.57 -17.61
C LYS A 100 11.18 -10.68 -16.79
N ASN A 101 11.24 -11.74 -15.97
CA ASN A 101 12.42 -12.12 -15.21
C ASN A 101 12.69 -13.62 -15.40
N THR A 102 13.96 -13.99 -15.33
CA THR A 102 14.37 -15.39 -15.19
C THR A 102 14.81 -15.62 -13.75
N ILE A 103 14.28 -16.65 -13.12
CA ILE A 103 14.66 -17.07 -11.76
C ILE A 103 15.42 -18.39 -11.77
N ARG A 104 16.31 -18.55 -10.81
CA ARG A 104 16.95 -19.81 -10.45
C ARG A 104 16.18 -20.40 -9.28
N ILE A 105 15.61 -21.58 -9.48
CA ILE A 105 14.94 -22.34 -8.42
C ILE A 105 15.90 -23.41 -7.93
N TYR A 106 16.27 -23.31 -6.66
CA TYR A 106 17.13 -24.28 -5.98
C TYR A 106 16.26 -25.27 -5.24
N CYS A 107 16.74 -26.51 -5.12
CA CYS A 107 16.14 -27.53 -4.27
C CYS A 107 17.19 -28.04 -3.30
N ASP A 108 16.83 -28.15 -2.03
CA ASP A 108 17.75 -28.60 -0.97
C ASP A 108 18.26 -30.03 -1.20
N SER A 109 17.57 -30.82 -2.02
CA SER A 109 17.98 -32.19 -2.38
C SER A 109 19.00 -32.27 -3.51
N PHE A 110 19.40 -31.14 -4.12
CA PHE A 110 20.21 -31.10 -5.35
C PHE A 110 21.51 -30.30 -5.22
N ASP A 111 22.11 -30.19 -4.03
CA ASP A 111 23.48 -29.67 -3.79
C ASP A 111 23.85 -28.40 -4.59
N GLY A 112 23.01 -27.37 -4.50
CA GLY A 112 23.27 -26.06 -5.14
C GLY A 112 22.98 -26.00 -6.64
N VAL A 113 22.50 -27.10 -7.25
CA VAL A 113 21.97 -27.09 -8.61
C VAL A 113 20.62 -26.36 -8.63
N TYR A 114 20.39 -25.61 -9.70
CA TYR A 114 19.16 -24.86 -9.89
C TYR A 114 18.52 -25.14 -11.25
N ALA A 115 17.21 -24.93 -11.32
CA ALA A 115 16.44 -24.95 -12.55
C ALA A 115 16.04 -23.51 -12.92
N LEU A 116 16.03 -23.20 -14.20
CA LEU A 116 15.56 -21.90 -14.69
C LEU A 116 14.05 -21.91 -14.87
N CYS A 117 13.39 -20.83 -14.43
CA CYS A 117 11.98 -20.59 -14.68
C CYS A 117 11.78 -19.12 -15.07
N GLU A 118 10.88 -18.86 -16.01
CA GLU A 118 10.44 -17.51 -16.32
C GLU A 118 9.29 -17.11 -15.40
N VAL A 119 9.31 -15.86 -14.94
CA VAL A 119 8.24 -15.22 -14.17
C VAL A 119 8.01 -13.80 -14.68
N TYR A 120 6.82 -13.26 -14.42
CA TYR A 120 6.43 -11.93 -14.86
C TYR A 120 5.98 -11.07 -13.69
N PHE A 121 6.58 -9.91 -13.52
CA PHE A 121 6.27 -8.95 -12.45
C PHE A 121 5.42 -7.83 -13.05
N ALA A 122 4.11 -8.02 -12.97
CA ALA A 122 3.12 -7.14 -13.58
C ALA A 122 3.04 -5.81 -12.85
N SER A 123 3.11 -4.70 -13.60
CA SER A 123 3.06 -3.34 -13.06
C SER A 123 1.65 -2.76 -13.16
N VAL A 124 1.25 -1.97 -12.16
CA VAL A 124 -0.06 -1.29 -12.20
C VAL A 124 -0.05 -0.26 -13.32
N THR A 125 -1.02 -0.33 -14.22
CA THR A 125 -1.22 0.67 -15.28
C THR A 125 -2.29 1.67 -14.92
N LYS A 126 -3.36 1.23 -14.24
CA LYS A 126 -4.51 2.05 -13.86
C LYS A 126 -5.15 1.51 -12.58
N ILE A 127 -5.83 2.39 -11.85
CA ILE A 127 -6.74 2.00 -10.77
C ILE A 127 -8.13 2.61 -10.97
N SER A 128 -9.14 1.98 -10.39
CA SER A 128 -10.49 2.52 -10.24
C SER A 128 -11.03 2.23 -8.85
N ILE A 129 -11.82 3.14 -8.30
CA ILE A 129 -12.42 2.97 -6.98
C ILE A 129 -13.66 2.06 -7.11
N VAL A 130 -13.72 1.03 -6.28
CA VAL A 130 -14.88 0.13 -6.15
C VAL A 130 -15.73 0.55 -4.95
N ARG A 131 -15.08 0.93 -3.84
CA ARG A 131 -15.73 1.47 -2.64
C ARG A 131 -14.88 2.62 -2.09
N THR A 132 -15.48 3.79 -1.94
CA THR A 132 -14.81 5.00 -1.47
C THR A 132 -14.53 4.94 0.03
N PRO A 133 -13.53 5.69 0.53
CA PRO A 133 -13.45 6.05 1.95
C PRO A 133 -14.63 6.93 2.37
N LYS A 134 -14.68 7.33 3.65
CA LYS A 134 -15.64 8.31 4.16
C LYS A 134 -15.50 9.63 3.39
N THR A 135 -16.53 10.05 2.64
CA THR A 135 -16.46 11.24 1.77
C THR A 135 -16.98 12.52 2.42
N LYS A 136 -17.74 12.42 3.51
CA LYS A 136 -18.22 13.57 4.29
C LYS A 136 -17.32 13.75 5.50
N LEU A 137 -16.52 14.81 5.51
CA LEU A 137 -15.47 15.03 6.50
C LEU A 137 -15.88 16.16 7.43
N VAL A 138 -15.93 15.88 8.73
CA VAL A 138 -16.41 16.81 9.74
C VAL A 138 -15.24 17.54 10.39
N VAL A 139 -15.34 18.87 10.46
CA VAL A 139 -14.36 19.71 11.13
C VAL A 139 -14.23 19.31 12.60
N GLY A 140 -13.01 19.25 13.12
CA GLY A 140 -12.72 18.77 14.46
C GLY A 140 -12.72 17.25 14.62
N VAL A 141 -13.10 16.49 13.59
CA VAL A 141 -13.07 15.02 13.59
C VAL A 141 -12.07 14.50 12.56
N GLU A 142 -12.32 14.75 11.28
CA GLU A 142 -11.44 14.30 10.19
C GLU A 142 -10.46 15.37 9.71
N TRP A 143 -10.78 16.65 9.92
CA TRP A 143 -9.99 17.77 9.45
C TRP A 143 -10.14 18.99 10.37
N ASN A 144 -9.23 19.97 10.29
CA ASN A 144 -9.29 21.24 11.02
C ASN A 144 -8.93 22.41 10.10
N TYR A 145 -9.18 23.65 10.53
CA TYR A 145 -8.69 24.82 9.81
C TYR A 145 -7.19 25.00 10.02
N GLY A 146 -6.47 25.15 8.91
CA GLY A 146 -5.11 25.66 8.89
C GLY A 146 -5.07 27.19 9.08
N ILE A 147 -3.85 27.73 9.11
CA ILE A 147 -3.60 29.17 9.31
C ILE A 147 -4.27 30.02 8.21
N GLY A 148 -4.37 29.50 6.98
CA GLY A 148 -4.97 30.16 5.83
C GLY A 148 -6.49 30.02 5.74
N LYS A 149 -7.13 29.36 6.72
CA LYS A 149 -8.51 28.82 6.62
C LYS A 149 -8.67 27.73 5.55
N ASP A 150 -7.56 27.12 5.17
CA ASP A 150 -7.48 25.90 4.38
C ASP A 150 -7.80 24.67 5.23
N VAL A 151 -8.07 23.54 4.56
CA VAL A 151 -8.29 22.24 5.16
C VAL A 151 -6.95 21.64 5.57
N GLU A 152 -6.77 21.47 6.87
CA GLU A 152 -5.65 20.72 7.44
C GLU A 152 -6.10 19.30 7.84
N MET A 153 -5.49 18.29 7.20
CA MET A 153 -5.72 16.88 7.48
C MET A 153 -4.39 16.20 7.82
N THR A 154 -4.21 15.82 9.08
CA THR A 154 -3.00 15.10 9.53
C THR A 154 -3.01 13.63 9.12
N LYS A 155 -4.19 13.05 8.94
CA LYS A 155 -4.41 11.69 8.44
C LYS A 155 -5.79 11.60 7.79
N TYR A 156 -5.93 10.71 6.82
CA TYR A 156 -7.22 10.33 6.28
C TYR A 156 -7.43 8.83 6.43
N ASP A 157 -8.54 8.44 7.06
CA ASP A 157 -8.85 7.03 7.28
C ASP A 157 -9.39 6.40 5.99
N LEU A 158 -8.60 5.48 5.44
CA LEU A 158 -8.97 4.72 4.25
C LEU A 158 -9.63 3.39 4.58
N THR A 159 -9.87 3.06 5.86
CA THR A 159 -10.44 1.77 6.27
C THR A 159 -11.72 1.46 5.49
N GLY A 160 -11.78 0.24 4.93
CA GLY A 160 -12.88 -0.19 4.09
C GLY A 160 -12.84 0.34 2.65
N THR A 161 -11.86 1.15 2.23
CA THR A 161 -11.68 1.51 0.82
C THR A 161 -11.32 0.27 0.01
N ILE A 162 -11.98 0.08 -1.15
CA ILE A 162 -11.66 -0.99 -2.10
C ILE A 162 -11.38 -0.36 -3.47
N ILE A 163 -10.29 -0.78 -4.10
CA ILE A 163 -9.96 -0.44 -5.48
C ILE A 163 -9.86 -1.69 -6.35
N SER A 164 -9.99 -1.49 -7.65
CA SER A 164 -9.58 -2.44 -8.69
C SER A 164 -8.33 -1.89 -9.37
N ALA A 165 -7.24 -2.65 -9.29
CA ALA A 165 -5.98 -2.34 -9.96
C ALA A 165 -5.90 -3.12 -11.28
N THR A 166 -5.69 -2.41 -12.39
CA THR A 166 -5.43 -2.98 -13.72
C THR A 166 -3.93 -3.00 -13.98
N TYR A 167 -3.44 -4.09 -14.55
CA TYR A 167 -2.03 -4.32 -14.79
C TYR A 167 -1.67 -4.29 -16.29
N ASP A 168 -0.38 -4.24 -16.59
CA ASP A 168 0.19 -4.26 -17.94
C ASP A 168 -0.17 -5.51 -18.77
N ASN A 169 -0.39 -6.64 -18.10
CA ASN A 169 -0.90 -7.87 -18.70
C ASN A 169 -2.44 -7.93 -18.81
N ALA A 170 -3.12 -6.79 -18.62
CA ALA A 170 -4.58 -6.62 -18.62
C ALA A 170 -5.35 -7.36 -17.52
N ALA A 171 -4.68 -8.06 -16.60
CA ALA A 171 -5.33 -8.63 -15.43
C ALA A 171 -5.80 -7.52 -14.48
N THR A 172 -6.75 -7.86 -13.61
CA THR A 172 -7.24 -6.97 -12.55
C THR A 172 -7.16 -7.64 -11.20
N GLN A 173 -6.78 -6.89 -10.16
CA GLN A 173 -6.84 -7.35 -8.77
C GLN A 173 -7.64 -6.40 -7.90
N THR A 174 -8.39 -6.96 -6.96
CA THR A 174 -9.05 -6.19 -5.91
C THR A 174 -8.07 -5.95 -4.76
N VAL A 175 -7.97 -4.69 -4.32
CA VAL A 175 -7.12 -4.30 -3.19
C VAL A 175 -7.95 -3.53 -2.18
N GLU A 176 -7.88 -3.93 -0.92
CA GLU A 176 -8.61 -3.31 0.19
C GLU A 176 -7.64 -2.67 1.18
N ALA A 177 -8.05 -1.55 1.79
CA ALA A 177 -7.33 -0.94 2.89
C ALA A 177 -7.47 -1.76 4.19
N PRO A 178 -6.39 -1.93 5.00
CA PRO A 178 -5.09 -1.30 4.83
C PRO A 178 -4.17 -2.06 3.87
N ASN A 179 -3.50 -1.33 2.99
CA ASN A 179 -2.44 -1.86 2.11
C ASN A 179 -1.29 -0.85 2.08
N ALA A 180 -0.04 -1.32 2.13
CA ALA A 180 1.13 -0.45 2.24
C ALA A 180 1.38 0.46 1.02
N CYS A 181 0.84 0.10 -0.15
CA CYS A 181 0.90 0.92 -1.35
C CYS A 181 -0.34 1.79 -1.56
N LEU A 182 -1.42 1.56 -0.80
CA LEU A 182 -2.67 2.29 -0.92
C LEU A 182 -2.64 3.52 0.01
N ASN A 183 -2.80 4.70 -0.57
CA ASN A 183 -2.80 5.96 0.15
C ASN A 183 -3.76 6.96 -0.52
N TRP A 184 -3.71 8.22 -0.12
CA TRP A 184 -4.47 9.30 -0.71
C TRP A 184 -3.58 10.51 -1.01
N SER A 185 -4.07 11.42 -1.85
CA SER A 185 -3.43 12.71 -2.11
C SER A 185 -4.46 13.77 -2.47
N ILE A 186 -4.08 15.02 -2.33
CA ILE A 186 -4.78 16.17 -2.92
C ILE A 186 -4.46 16.28 -4.44
N PRO A 187 -5.16 17.12 -5.21
CA PRO A 187 -4.80 17.38 -6.60
C PRO A 187 -3.38 17.93 -6.75
N GLU A 188 -2.75 17.64 -7.88
CA GLU A 188 -1.45 18.23 -8.22
C GLU A 188 -1.59 19.75 -8.39
N ASP A 189 -0.51 20.48 -8.16
CA ASP A 189 -0.44 21.95 -8.26
C ASP A 189 -1.41 22.71 -7.32
N THR A 190 -2.01 22.00 -6.37
CA THR A 190 -2.87 22.60 -5.34
C THR A 190 -2.08 22.69 -4.05
N ASN A 191 -1.86 23.91 -3.57
CA ASN A 191 -1.16 24.16 -2.30
C ASN A 191 -2.13 24.22 -1.12
N GLU A 192 -3.41 24.47 -1.37
CA GLU A 192 -4.44 24.68 -0.36
C GLU A 192 -5.74 24.05 -0.83
N VAL A 193 -6.38 23.29 0.06
CA VAL A 193 -7.74 22.75 -0.16
C VAL A 193 -8.69 23.61 0.64
N LEU A 194 -9.68 24.21 -0.01
CA LEU A 194 -10.70 24.98 0.72
C LEU A 194 -11.80 24.05 1.22
N PRO A 195 -12.49 24.38 2.34
CA PRO A 195 -13.53 23.55 2.92
C PRO A 195 -14.85 23.65 2.14
N THR A 196 -14.80 23.30 0.86
CA THR A 196 -15.93 23.21 -0.08
C THR A 196 -16.04 21.79 -0.64
N ASP A 197 -17.01 21.51 -1.51
CA ASP A 197 -16.95 20.26 -2.27
C ASP A 197 -15.67 20.26 -3.13
N ASP A 198 -14.88 19.20 -3.03
CA ASP A 198 -13.58 19.09 -3.69
C ASP A 198 -13.31 17.63 -4.13
N THR A 199 -12.22 17.43 -4.88
CA THR A 199 -11.76 16.14 -5.38
C THR A 199 -10.45 15.75 -4.71
N LEU A 200 -10.45 14.61 -4.03
CA LEU A 200 -9.24 13.94 -3.57
C LEU A 200 -8.94 12.73 -4.45
N TYR A 201 -7.75 12.17 -4.30
CA TYR A 201 -7.31 11.01 -5.07
C TYR A 201 -6.95 9.86 -4.16
N ILE A 202 -7.47 8.67 -4.45
CA ILE A 202 -6.85 7.44 -3.96
C ILE A 202 -5.61 7.20 -4.80
N THR A 203 -4.50 6.87 -4.15
CA THR A 203 -3.23 6.56 -4.81
C THR A 203 -2.83 5.11 -4.54
N PHE A 204 -2.32 4.43 -5.56
CA PHE A 204 -1.82 3.07 -5.45
C PHE A 204 -0.68 2.85 -6.44
N CYS A 205 0.51 2.56 -5.94
CA CYS A 205 1.71 2.34 -6.77
C CYS A 205 1.97 3.47 -7.79
N GLY A 206 1.72 4.73 -7.40
CA GLY A 206 1.89 5.90 -8.26
C GLY A 206 0.75 6.16 -9.24
N LYS A 207 -0.30 5.32 -9.27
CA LYS A 207 -1.54 5.59 -10.00
C LYS A 207 -2.55 6.28 -9.11
N LYS A 208 -3.45 7.05 -9.71
CA LYS A 208 -4.46 7.87 -9.02
C LYS A 208 -5.85 7.56 -9.54
N ALA A 209 -6.85 7.61 -8.67
CA ALA A 209 -8.27 7.63 -9.01
C ALA A 209 -8.98 8.73 -8.21
N PRO A 210 -9.70 9.65 -8.88
CA PRO A 210 -10.40 10.74 -8.21
C PRO A 210 -11.66 10.26 -7.48
N PHE A 211 -12.00 10.93 -6.39
CA PHE A 211 -13.29 10.83 -5.72
C PHE A 211 -13.65 12.17 -5.06
N ASN A 212 -14.95 12.44 -4.95
CA ASN A 212 -15.44 13.68 -4.38
C ASN A 212 -15.54 13.58 -2.86
N VAL A 213 -15.20 14.68 -2.20
CA VAL A 213 -15.38 14.88 -0.76
C VAL A 213 -16.18 16.14 -0.48
N THR A 214 -16.88 16.14 0.64
CA THR A 214 -17.58 17.30 1.18
C THR A 214 -17.03 17.59 2.56
N PHE A 215 -16.51 18.80 2.74
CA PHE A 215 -16.08 19.30 4.05
C PHE A 215 -17.27 19.94 4.77
N VAL A 216 -17.63 19.35 5.92
CA VAL A 216 -18.66 19.83 6.82
C VAL A 216 -18.01 20.77 7.83
N THR A 217 -18.37 22.05 7.76
CA THR A 217 -17.85 23.12 8.62
C THR A 217 -18.73 23.34 9.86
N GLU A 218 -18.26 24.17 10.78
CA GLU A 218 -18.92 24.53 12.04
C GLU A 218 -20.32 25.13 11.85
N THR A 219 -20.58 25.79 10.71
CA THR A 219 -21.90 26.36 10.40
C THR A 219 -22.98 25.30 10.17
N SER A 220 -22.59 24.03 10.06
CA SER A 220 -23.50 22.89 9.94
C SER A 220 -24.05 22.41 11.29
N PHE A 221 -23.56 22.96 12.41
CA PHE A 221 -23.89 22.52 13.76
C PHE A 221 -24.48 23.65 14.59
N SER A 222 -25.32 23.29 15.57
CA SER A 222 -25.92 24.24 16.49
C SER A 222 -25.07 24.37 17.76
N LYS A 223 -25.10 25.53 18.41
CA LYS A 223 -24.51 25.69 19.75
C LYS A 223 -25.10 24.64 20.69
N GLY A 224 -24.23 23.93 21.41
CA GLY A 224 -24.58 22.77 22.25
C GLY A 224 -24.53 21.40 21.57
N ASP A 225 -24.33 21.31 20.26
CA ASP A 225 -24.05 20.06 19.55
C ASP A 225 -22.53 19.77 19.57
N VAL A 226 -22.07 19.22 20.68
CA VAL A 226 -20.65 18.96 20.96
C VAL A 226 -20.19 17.66 20.32
N SER A 227 -21.10 16.72 20.11
CA SER A 227 -20.83 15.44 19.45
C SER A 227 -20.75 15.55 17.93
N LEU A 228 -21.18 16.68 17.35
CA LEU A 228 -21.19 16.96 15.92
C LEU A 228 -22.10 15.98 15.15
N ASP A 229 -23.17 15.52 15.80
CA ASP A 229 -24.14 14.56 15.26
C ASP A 229 -25.43 15.22 14.74
N LYS A 230 -25.51 16.56 14.82
CA LYS A 230 -26.65 17.42 14.46
C LYS A 230 -27.83 17.34 15.44
N LYS A 231 -27.63 16.78 16.64
CA LYS A 231 -28.67 16.64 17.65
C LYS A 231 -28.16 17.05 19.03
N ILE A 232 -28.73 18.12 19.56
CA ILE A 232 -28.46 18.52 20.94
C ILE A 232 -29.17 17.57 21.90
N ASN A 233 -28.41 16.79 22.65
CA ASN A 233 -28.91 15.79 23.59
C ASN A 233 -28.00 15.60 24.82
N ALA A 234 -28.35 14.68 25.72
CA ALA A 234 -27.60 14.46 26.96
C ALA A 234 -26.16 13.97 26.73
N TYR A 235 -25.87 13.39 25.56
CA TYR A 235 -24.53 12.96 25.19
C TYR A 235 -23.56 14.14 24.98
N ASP A 236 -24.05 15.29 24.50
CA ASP A 236 -23.25 16.50 24.37
C ASP A 236 -22.84 17.04 25.74
N ALA A 237 -23.80 17.07 26.69
CA ALA A 237 -23.52 17.44 28.07
C ALA A 237 -22.51 16.49 28.74
N LEU A 238 -22.64 15.17 28.51
CA LEU A 238 -21.67 14.20 28.99
C LEU A 238 -20.27 14.46 28.42
N SER A 239 -20.17 14.77 27.13
CA SER A 239 -18.90 15.08 26.47
C SER A 239 -18.21 16.28 27.11
N LEU A 240 -18.96 17.35 27.44
CA LEU A 240 -18.41 18.52 28.13
C LEU A 240 -17.94 18.19 29.56
N LEU A 241 -18.68 17.36 30.29
CA LEU A 241 -18.26 16.92 31.62
C LEU A 241 -16.97 16.10 31.58
N GLN A 242 -16.88 15.15 30.64
CA GLN A 242 -15.68 14.34 30.44
C GLN A 242 -14.48 15.19 30.02
N TYR A 243 -14.70 16.22 29.20
CA TYR A 243 -13.65 17.17 28.85
C TYR A 243 -13.20 17.99 30.07
N ALA A 244 -14.14 18.52 30.85
CA ALA A 244 -13.86 19.29 32.05
C ALA A 244 -13.07 18.50 33.12
N THR A 245 -13.25 17.17 33.17
CA THR A 245 -12.47 16.26 34.03
C THR A 245 -11.16 15.79 33.39
N GLY A 246 -10.83 16.22 32.17
CA GLY A 246 -9.64 15.80 31.43
C GLY A 246 -9.68 14.35 30.96
N SER A 247 -10.86 13.72 30.96
CA SER A 247 -11.05 12.33 30.52
C SER A 247 -11.06 12.18 29.01
N ILE A 248 -11.41 13.24 28.28
CA ILE A 248 -11.34 13.30 26.82
C ILE A 248 -10.74 14.65 26.38
N THR A 249 -10.30 14.70 25.13
CA THR A 249 -9.93 15.94 24.44
C THR A 249 -11.02 16.28 23.42
N LEU A 250 -11.43 17.54 23.37
CA LEU A 250 -12.34 18.07 22.36
C LEU A 250 -11.58 18.93 21.36
N SER A 251 -12.05 18.95 20.11
CA SER A 251 -11.52 19.84 19.09
C SER A 251 -11.89 21.31 19.36
N PRO A 252 -11.19 22.29 18.76
CA PRO A 252 -11.54 23.70 18.89
C PRO A 252 -12.99 24.00 18.50
N THR A 253 -13.52 23.34 17.45
CA THR A 253 -14.93 23.49 17.06
C THR A 253 -15.87 23.00 18.15
N GLN A 254 -15.62 21.83 18.72
CA GLN A 254 -16.45 21.28 19.80
C GLN A 254 -16.40 22.14 21.07
N ILE A 255 -15.23 22.71 21.38
CA ILE A 255 -15.08 23.69 22.47
C ILE A 255 -15.91 24.95 22.18
N GLY A 256 -15.84 25.50 20.97
CA GLY A 256 -16.62 26.67 20.59
C GLY A 256 -18.14 26.44 20.65
N LEU A 257 -18.60 25.26 20.21
CA LEU A 257 -20.01 24.88 20.29
C LEU A 257 -20.46 24.56 21.73
N GLY A 258 -19.53 24.07 22.56
CA GLY A 258 -19.76 23.69 23.94
C GLY A 258 -19.72 24.83 24.96
N ASP A 259 -19.21 26.00 24.59
CA ASP A 259 -19.19 27.21 25.43
C ASP A 259 -20.57 27.86 25.41
N ILE A 260 -21.48 27.35 26.25
CA ILE A 260 -22.88 27.76 26.24
C ILE A 260 -23.04 29.12 26.89
N ASP A 261 -22.26 29.43 27.91
CA ASP A 261 -22.38 30.70 28.61
C ASP A 261 -21.49 31.81 28.02
N GLY A 262 -20.59 31.46 27.09
CA GLY A 262 -19.74 32.39 26.34
C GLY A 262 -18.55 32.90 27.15
N ASN A 263 -18.23 32.29 28.29
CA ASN A 263 -17.16 32.72 29.17
C ASN A 263 -15.76 32.17 28.76
N LYS A 264 -15.69 31.38 27.68
CA LYS A 264 -14.49 30.72 27.14
C LYS A 264 -13.88 29.64 28.05
N LYS A 265 -14.65 29.10 28.99
CA LYS A 265 -14.23 28.03 29.91
C LYS A 265 -15.28 26.93 29.96
N ILE A 266 -15.01 25.82 29.28
CA ILE A 266 -15.86 24.63 29.34
C ILE A 266 -15.85 24.03 30.75
N ASN A 267 -17.02 23.98 31.37
CA ASN A 267 -17.20 23.39 32.68
C ASN A 267 -18.60 22.78 32.87
N SER A 268 -18.93 22.39 34.10
CA SER A 268 -20.21 21.75 34.42
C SER A 268 -21.43 22.66 34.25
N ALA A 269 -21.26 23.98 34.25
CA ALA A 269 -22.33 24.94 33.97
C ALA A 269 -22.83 24.81 32.52
N ASP A 270 -21.92 24.69 31.55
CA ASP A 270 -22.27 24.50 30.14
C ASP A 270 -23.05 23.20 29.92
N ALA A 271 -22.56 22.12 30.51
CA ALA A 271 -23.24 20.82 30.49
C ALA A 271 -24.65 20.90 31.11
N LEU A 272 -24.80 21.62 32.23
CA LEU A 272 -26.09 21.82 32.87
C LEU A 272 -27.05 22.60 31.95
N TYR A 273 -26.58 23.61 31.24
CA TYR A 273 -27.43 24.34 30.30
C TYR A 273 -27.92 23.48 29.15
N ILE A 274 -27.07 22.62 28.58
CA ILE A 274 -27.49 21.62 27.58
C ILE A 274 -28.57 20.71 28.16
N LEU A 275 -28.37 20.15 29.36
CA LEU A 275 -29.35 19.26 29.99
C LEU A 275 -30.69 19.97 30.24
N GLN A 276 -30.66 21.22 30.73
CA GLN A 276 -31.87 22.02 30.94
C GLN A 276 -32.61 22.31 29.64
N TYR A 277 -31.89 22.55 28.55
CA TYR A 277 -32.48 22.71 27.22
C TYR A 277 -33.14 21.42 26.73
N VAL A 278 -32.43 20.29 26.82
CA VAL A 278 -32.90 18.97 26.38
C VAL A 278 -34.19 18.54 27.11
N VAL A 279 -34.33 18.87 28.39
CA VAL A 279 -35.54 18.54 29.18
C VAL A 279 -36.61 19.63 29.16
N GLY A 280 -36.42 20.71 28.38
CA GLY A 280 -37.40 21.78 28.21
C GLY A 280 -37.50 22.77 29.39
N ILE A 281 -36.54 22.79 30.31
CA ILE A 281 -36.43 23.83 31.34
C ILE A 281 -35.93 25.15 30.73
N LYS A 282 -35.01 25.08 29.76
CA LYS A 282 -34.58 26.23 28.95
C LYS A 282 -35.13 26.11 27.54
N ASN A 283 -35.56 27.25 26.99
CA ASN A 283 -36.10 27.32 25.63
C ASN A 283 -35.00 27.52 24.56
N SER A 284 -33.78 27.88 24.96
CA SER A 284 -32.65 28.15 24.06
C SER A 284 -31.28 28.02 24.77
N LEU A 285 -30.22 27.93 23.96
CA LEU A 285 -28.79 27.89 24.34
C LEU A 285 -28.03 29.12 23.83
#